data_AF-A0A8S3JQE9-F1
#
_entry.id   AF-A0A8S3JQE9-F1
#
_cell.length_a   1.000
_cell.length_b   1.000
_cell.length_c   1.000
_cell.angle_alpha   90.00
_cell.angle_beta   90.00
_cell.angle_gamma   90.00
#
_symmetry.space_group_name_H-M   'P 1'
#
loop_
_entity.id
_entity.type
_entity.pdbx_description
1 polymer ?
#
loop_
_entity_poly.entity_id
_entity_poly.type
_entity_poly.pdbx_seq_one_letter_code
_entity_poly.pdbx_strand_id
1 'polypeptide(L)'
;LQEIEQKLLKLPKADYNSIKNVLDENTELVTSKSSFSLQEQLPLINRVFAIDTKNVETIFEQLKSDGSTFALKQIEILKTKSPTSLKITLEQLKRGKQFDLNECLKMEYRILHYVIHGHDFFEGVRA
;
A
#
# COMPACT_ATOMS: atom_id res chain seq x y z
N LEU A 1 -19.37 -17.28 4.34
CA LEU A 1 -19.36 -16.12 5.27
C LEU A 1 -20.32 -16.30 6.46
N GLN A 2 -21.62 -16.54 6.25
CA GLN A 2 -22.57 -16.78 7.36
C GLN A 2 -22.16 -17.93 8.29
N GLU A 3 -21.60 -19.02 7.75
CA GLU A 3 -21.11 -20.14 8.57
C GLU A 3 -19.93 -19.74 9.49
N ILE A 4 -18.98 -18.95 8.97
CA ILE A 4 -17.82 -18.45 9.73
C ILE A 4 -18.30 -17.55 10.86
N GLU A 5 -19.22 -16.63 10.57
CA GLU A 5 -19.82 -15.74 11.56
C GLU A 5 -20.48 -16.53 12.70
N GLN A 6 -21.26 -17.56 12.37
CA GLN A 6 -21.89 -18.42 13.38
C GLN A 6 -20.87 -19.21 14.21
N LYS A 7 -19.77 -19.68 13.60
CA LYS A 7 -18.68 -20.36 14.34
C LYS A 7 -17.99 -19.38 15.30
N LEU A 8 -17.72 -18.15 14.88
CA LEU A 8 -17.11 -17.12 15.71
C LEU A 8 -18.01 -16.71 16.88
N LEU A 9 -19.31 -16.50 16.66
CA LEU A 9 -20.27 -16.15 17.71
C LEU A 9 -20.44 -17.25 18.78
N LYS A 10 -20.17 -18.50 18.42
CA LYS A 10 -20.27 -19.67 19.32
C LYS A 10 -18.96 -19.97 20.07
N LEU A 11 -17.90 -19.21 19.85
CA LEU A 11 -16.63 -19.43 20.55
C LEU A 11 -16.82 -19.19 22.06
N PRO A 12 -16.45 -20.14 22.92
CA PRO A 12 -16.54 -19.96 24.37
C PRO A 12 -15.59 -18.86 24.88
N LYS A 13 -14.52 -18.59 24.12
CA LYS A 13 -13.58 -17.49 24.32
C LYS A 13 -13.03 -17.05 22.97
N ALA A 14 -13.16 -15.77 22.65
CA ALA A 14 -12.67 -15.18 21.39
C ALA A 14 -11.23 -14.66 21.56
N ASP A 15 -10.27 -15.57 21.68
CA ASP A 15 -8.85 -15.23 21.65
C ASP A 15 -8.23 -15.42 20.26
N TYR A 16 -7.01 -14.94 20.07
CA TYR A 16 -6.35 -14.96 18.76
C TYR A 16 -6.31 -16.37 18.13
N ASN A 17 -5.96 -17.39 18.92
CA ASN A 17 -5.78 -18.75 18.41
C ASN A 17 -7.12 -19.38 18.01
N SER A 18 -8.15 -19.21 18.84
CA SER A 18 -9.49 -19.72 18.53
C SER A 18 -10.08 -19.07 17.28
N ILE A 19 -9.94 -17.75 17.13
CA ILE A 19 -10.37 -17.03 15.92
C ILE A 19 -9.56 -17.49 14.70
N LYS A 20 -8.23 -17.58 14.83
CA LYS A 20 -7.35 -18.01 13.75
C LYS A 20 -7.73 -19.41 13.25
N ASN A 21 -7.99 -20.36 14.15
CA ASN A 21 -8.39 -21.71 13.79
C ASN A 21 -9.69 -21.72 12.99
N VAL A 22 -10.71 -20.96 13.42
CA VAL A 22 -11.96 -20.83 12.67
C VAL A 22 -11.71 -20.25 11.28
N LEU A 23 -10.84 -19.25 11.13
CA LEU A 23 -10.52 -18.71 9.80
C LEU A 23 -9.76 -19.73 8.94
N ASP A 24 -8.76 -20.42 9.49
CA ASP A 24 -7.95 -21.40 8.78
C ASP A 24 -8.80 -22.59 8.29
N GLU A 25 -9.66 -23.15 9.14
CA GLU A 25 -10.56 -24.26 8.81
C GLU A 25 -11.55 -23.93 7.69
N ASN A 26 -11.86 -22.63 7.52
CA ASN A 26 -12.84 -22.16 6.55
C ASN A 26 -12.16 -21.42 5.38
N THR A 27 -10.84 -21.49 5.29
CA THR A 27 -10.07 -20.98 4.15
C THR A 27 -9.72 -22.14 3.24
N GLU A 28 -10.31 -22.19 2.05
CA GLU A 28 -9.81 -23.05 1.00
C GLU A 28 -8.47 -22.51 0.53
N LEU A 29 -7.41 -23.31 0.64
CA LEU A 29 -6.15 -22.98 0.00
C LEU A 29 -6.41 -22.84 -1.49
N VAL A 30 -6.13 -21.66 -2.04
CA VAL A 30 -6.20 -21.41 -3.48
C VAL A 30 -5.21 -22.37 -4.15
N THR A 31 -5.73 -23.48 -4.67
CA THR A 31 -4.96 -24.52 -5.37
C THR A 31 -4.73 -24.16 -6.84
N SER A 32 -5.29 -23.03 -7.32
CA SER A 32 -5.06 -22.57 -8.68
C SER A 32 -3.59 -22.18 -8.85
N LYS A 33 -2.93 -22.83 -9.82
CA LYS A 33 -1.54 -22.60 -10.26
C LYS A 33 -1.20 -21.15 -10.69
N SER A 34 -2.13 -20.21 -10.61
CA SER A 34 -1.83 -18.81 -10.93
C SER A 34 -0.82 -18.27 -9.92
N SER A 35 0.37 -17.95 -10.40
CA SER A 35 1.35 -17.20 -9.65
C SER A 35 0.77 -15.85 -9.22
N PHE A 36 1.36 -15.27 -8.18
CA PHE A 36 1.09 -13.87 -7.82
C PHE A 36 1.20 -12.98 -9.06
N SER A 37 0.20 -12.14 -9.33
CA SER A 37 0.08 -11.41 -10.59
C SER A 37 1.22 -10.42 -10.87
N LEU A 38 1.98 -10.04 -9.84
CA LEU A 38 3.14 -9.17 -9.95
C LEU A 38 4.47 -9.92 -9.77
N GLN A 39 4.46 -11.25 -9.75
CA GLN A 39 5.65 -12.06 -9.46
C GLN A 39 6.83 -11.71 -10.37
N GLU A 40 6.59 -11.51 -11.66
CA GLU A 40 7.62 -11.16 -12.64
C GLU A 40 8.13 -9.72 -12.48
N GLN A 41 7.30 -8.83 -11.95
CA GLN A 41 7.60 -7.41 -11.76
C GLN A 41 8.22 -7.11 -10.39
N LEU A 42 8.16 -8.06 -9.43
CA LEU A 42 8.70 -7.88 -8.09
C LEU A 42 10.16 -7.41 -8.05
N PRO A 43 11.11 -7.95 -8.86
CA PRO A 43 12.48 -7.46 -8.87
C PRO A 43 12.58 -5.96 -9.24
N LEU A 44 11.78 -5.53 -10.23
CA LEU A 44 11.71 -4.14 -10.63
C LEU A 44 11.09 -3.28 -9.53
N ILE A 45 9.95 -3.70 -8.97
CA ILE A 45 9.22 -2.98 -7.91
C ILE A 45 10.14 -2.78 -6.70
N ASN A 46 10.79 -3.85 -6.24
CA ASN A 46 11.68 -3.83 -5.09
C ASN A 46 12.89 -2.92 -5.30
N ARG A 47 13.42 -2.85 -6.54
CA ARG A 47 14.53 -1.94 -6.87
C ARG A 47 14.08 -0.49 -6.93
N VAL A 48 12.96 -0.20 -7.60
CA VAL A 48 12.53 1.17 -7.93
C VAL A 48 11.87 1.86 -6.75
N PHE A 49 11.01 1.15 -6.02
CA PHE A 49 10.24 1.67 -4.89
C PHE A 49 10.85 1.29 -3.55
N ALA A 50 12.15 1.00 -3.54
CA ALA A 50 12.89 0.71 -2.33
C ALA A 50 12.80 1.89 -1.35
N ILE A 51 12.84 1.59 -0.05
CA ILE A 51 12.73 2.62 0.99
C ILE A 51 13.88 3.65 0.94
N ASP A 52 15.04 3.24 0.44
CA ASP A 52 16.23 4.07 0.25
C ASP A 52 16.21 4.86 -1.08
N THR A 53 15.18 4.68 -1.92
CA THR A 53 15.02 5.49 -3.15
C THR A 53 14.97 6.97 -2.80
N LYS A 54 15.91 7.73 -3.37
CA LYS A 54 16.20 9.13 -2.98
C LYS A 54 14.97 10.03 -2.99
N ASN A 55 14.24 10.08 -4.09
CA ASN A 55 13.07 10.95 -4.28
C ASN A 55 12.15 10.39 -5.39
N VAL A 56 11.02 11.07 -5.63
CA VAL A 56 10.05 10.67 -6.65
C VAL A 56 10.63 10.79 -8.06
N GLU A 57 11.47 11.77 -8.32
CA GLU A 57 12.14 11.96 -9.60
C GLU A 57 13.01 10.75 -9.97
N THR A 58 13.78 10.21 -9.01
CA THR A 58 14.54 8.97 -9.19
C THR A 58 13.64 7.77 -9.52
N ILE A 59 12.43 7.69 -8.96
CA ILE A 59 11.44 6.65 -9.33
C ILE A 59 11.11 6.77 -10.83
N PHE A 60 10.77 7.98 -11.29
CA PHE A 60 10.46 8.21 -12.71
C PHE A 60 11.65 7.90 -13.62
N GLU A 61 12.86 8.28 -13.23
CA GLU A 61 14.09 8.00 -13.98
C GLU A 61 14.34 6.49 -14.10
N GLN A 62 14.24 5.74 -12.99
CA GLN A 62 14.49 4.30 -12.99
C GLN A 62 13.41 3.53 -13.78
N LEU A 63 12.13 3.92 -13.66
CA LEU A 63 11.06 3.35 -14.48
C LEU A 63 11.28 3.65 -15.97
N LYS A 64 11.72 4.87 -16.31
CA LYS A 64 11.96 5.26 -17.70
C LYS A 64 13.16 4.51 -18.27
N SER A 65 14.19 4.30 -17.46
CA SER A 65 15.37 3.52 -17.84
C SER A 65 15.06 2.03 -18.00
N ASP A 66 14.12 1.49 -17.24
CA ASP A 66 13.66 0.10 -17.40
C ASP A 66 12.93 -0.10 -18.73
N GLY A 67 12.04 0.84 -19.09
CA GLY A 67 11.40 0.90 -20.41
C GLY A 67 10.43 -0.25 -20.71
N SER A 68 10.21 -1.18 -19.78
CA SER A 68 9.22 -2.25 -19.96
C SER A 68 7.80 -1.69 -20.10
N THR A 69 6.92 -2.47 -20.72
CA THR A 69 5.50 -2.10 -20.85
C THR A 69 4.84 -1.86 -19.49
N PHE A 70 5.26 -2.59 -18.46
CA PHE A 70 4.84 -2.36 -17.08
C PHE A 70 5.35 -1.01 -16.57
N ALA A 71 6.66 -0.74 -16.67
CA ALA A 71 7.26 0.49 -16.17
C ALA A 71 6.66 1.74 -16.81
N LEU A 72 6.49 1.73 -18.14
CA LEU A 72 5.89 2.84 -18.88
C LEU A 72 4.42 3.07 -18.47
N LYS A 73 3.64 2.01 -18.27
CA LYS A 73 2.27 2.14 -17.73
C LYS A 73 2.25 2.76 -16.33
N GLN A 74 3.20 2.39 -15.46
CA GLN A 74 3.28 2.98 -14.12
C GLN A 74 3.66 4.46 -14.17
N ILE A 75 4.54 4.87 -15.09
CA ILE A 75 4.85 6.30 -15.31
C ILE A 75 3.58 7.06 -15.68
N GLU A 76 2.78 6.55 -16.61
CA GLU A 76 1.55 7.22 -17.03
C GLU A 76 0.55 7.31 -15.88
N ILE A 77 0.41 6.27 -15.06
CA ILE A 77 -0.42 6.32 -13.85
C ILE A 77 0.10 7.38 -12.87
N LEU A 78 1.39 7.40 -12.57
CA LEU A 78 1.98 8.33 -11.60
C LEU A 78 1.84 9.79 -12.06
N LYS A 79 1.92 10.07 -13.37
CA LYS A 79 1.70 11.41 -13.94
C LYS A 79 0.28 11.95 -13.72
N THR A 80 -0.71 11.07 -13.51
CA THR A 80 -2.09 11.50 -13.18
C THR A 80 -2.28 11.90 -11.73
N LYS A 81 -1.25 11.79 -10.87
CA LYS A 81 -1.33 12.07 -9.44
C LYS A 81 -0.71 13.41 -9.10
N SER A 82 -1.14 14.01 -7.98
CA SER A 82 -0.52 15.25 -7.47
C SER A 82 0.97 15.00 -7.19
N PRO A 83 1.87 15.82 -7.76
CA PRO A 83 3.30 15.75 -7.45
C PRO A 83 3.57 15.96 -5.95
N THR A 84 2.76 16.79 -5.28
CA THR A 84 2.83 17.04 -3.84
C THR A 84 2.51 15.76 -3.06
N SER A 85 1.38 15.11 -3.39
CA SER A 85 0.99 13.86 -2.72
C SER A 85 2.01 12.75 -2.93
N LEU A 86 2.57 12.59 -4.14
CA LEU A 86 3.61 11.58 -4.40
C LEU A 86 4.83 11.77 -3.49
N LYS A 87 5.28 13.02 -3.32
CA LYS A 87 6.44 13.35 -2.48
C LYS A 87 6.14 13.15 -1.00
N ILE A 88 4.96 13.58 -0.54
CA ILE A 88 4.51 13.36 0.84
C ILE A 88 4.45 11.87 1.14
N THR A 89 3.82 11.06 0.28
CA THR A 89 3.69 9.61 0.49
C THR A 89 5.06 8.93 0.56
N LEU A 90 6.00 9.27 -0.33
CA LEU A 90 7.35 8.70 -0.28
C LEU A 90 8.05 9.03 1.05
N GLU A 91 8.00 10.29 1.49
CA GLU A 91 8.61 10.71 2.75
C GLU A 91 7.93 10.08 3.98
N GLN A 92 6.60 9.96 3.94
CA GLN A 92 5.81 9.32 4.99
C GLN A 92 6.20 7.84 5.14
N LEU A 93 6.32 7.08 4.05
CA LEU A 93 6.73 5.68 4.10
C LEU A 93 8.16 5.52 4.64
N LYS A 94 9.07 6.41 4.22
CA LYS A 94 10.46 6.42 4.71
C LYS A 94 10.56 6.62 6.21
N ARG A 95 9.86 7.63 6.75
CA ARG A 95 9.84 7.91 8.19
C ARG A 95 9.11 6.82 8.96
N GLY A 96 7.97 6.37 8.42
CA GLY A 96 7.12 5.34 9.02
C GLY A 96 7.83 4.02 9.29
N LYS A 97 8.87 3.67 8.52
CA LYS A 97 9.71 2.48 8.78
C LYS A 97 10.33 2.47 10.19
N GLN A 98 10.58 3.64 10.78
CA GLN A 98 11.19 3.76 12.11
C GLN A 98 10.15 4.00 13.21
N PHE A 99 8.87 4.10 12.87
CA PHE A 99 7.80 4.48 13.78
C PHE A 99 6.96 3.27 14.16
N ASP A 100 6.39 3.32 15.37
CA ASP A 100 5.28 2.45 15.71
C ASP A 100 3.96 3.01 15.12
N LEU A 101 2.87 2.28 15.33
CA LEU A 101 1.56 2.69 14.83
C LEU A 101 1.12 4.07 15.37
N ASN A 102 1.39 4.37 16.63
CA ASN A 102 0.97 5.64 17.25
C ASN A 102 1.71 6.83 16.62
N GLU A 103 3.02 6.68 16.43
CA GLU A 103 3.85 7.70 15.78
C GLU A 103 3.49 7.88 14.30
N CYS A 104 3.16 6.80 13.58
CA CYS A 104 2.62 6.90 12.22
C CYS A 104 1.31 7.71 12.18
N LEU A 105 0.36 7.43 13.08
CA LEU A 105 -0.91 8.15 13.16
C LEU A 105 -0.72 9.64 13.51
N LYS A 106 0.22 9.97 14.39
CA LYS A 106 0.56 11.37 14.70
C LYS A 106 1.15 12.10 13.49
N MET A 107 2.01 11.43 12.73
CA MET A 107 2.57 11.98 11.49
C MET A 107 1.46 12.21 10.45
N GLU A 108 0.59 11.23 10.24
CA GLU A 108 -0.56 11.31 9.33
C GLU A 108 -1.50 12.45 9.69
N TYR A 109 -1.83 12.60 10.98
CA TYR A 109 -2.66 13.71 11.46
C TYR A 109 -2.06 15.07 11.08
N ARG A 110 -0.75 15.25 11.26
CA ARG A 110 -0.05 16.51 10.91
C ARG A 110 -0.04 16.74 9.40
N ILE A 111 0.21 15.69 8.61
CA ILE A 111 0.18 15.76 7.14
C ILE A 111 -1.21 16.20 6.67
N LEU A 112 -2.26 15.53 7.16
CA LEU A 112 -3.65 15.84 6.79
C LEU A 112 -4.00 17.28 7.14
N HIS A 113 -3.65 17.73 8.34
CA HIS A 113 -3.83 19.13 8.75
C HIS A 113 -3.17 20.12 7.79
N TYR A 114 -2.02 19.79 7.20
CA TYR A 114 -1.39 20.68 6.23
C TYR A 114 -2.02 20.57 4.84
N VAL A 115 -2.30 19.34 4.38
CA VAL A 115 -2.83 19.06 3.03
C VAL A 115 -4.21 19.69 2.82
N ILE A 116 -5.08 19.73 3.83
CA ILE A 116 -6.41 20.36 3.73
C ILE A 116 -6.36 21.89 3.60
N HIS A 117 -5.23 22.52 3.91
CA HIS A 117 -5.03 23.95 3.64
C HIS A 117 -4.34 24.20 2.29
N GLY A 118 -3.97 23.13 1.58
CA GLY A 118 -3.41 23.17 0.24
C GLY A 118 -4.48 23.14 -0.85
N HIS A 119 -4.06 23.48 -2.07
CA HIS A 119 -4.93 23.55 -3.24
C HIS A 119 -5.27 22.16 -3.83
N ASP A 120 -4.27 21.28 -3.94
CA ASP A 120 -4.37 19.99 -4.63
C ASP A 120 -5.44 19.06 -4.04
N PHE A 121 -5.72 19.16 -2.73
CA PHE A 121 -6.70 18.31 -2.08
C PHE A 121 -8.11 18.55 -2.62
N PHE A 122 -8.56 19.81 -2.65
CA PHE A 122 -9.92 20.13 -3.11
C PHE A 122 -10.09 19.91 -4.61
N GLU A 123 -9.07 20.23 -5.41
CA GLU A 123 -9.10 19.96 -6.85
C GLU A 123 -9.12 18.47 -7.17
N GLY A 124 -8.38 17.66 -6.40
CA GLY A 124 -8.42 16.20 -6.54
C GLY A 124 -9.77 15.58 -6.19
N VAL A 125 -10.52 16.16 -5.25
CA VAL A 125 -11.89 15.72 -4.91
C VAL A 125 -12.89 16.11 -6.00
N ARG A 126 -12.64 17.22 -6.72
CA ARG A 126 -13.56 17.78 -7.72
C ARG A 126 -13.48 17.08 -9.09
N ALA A 127 -12.30 16.58 -9.46
CA ALA A 127 -12.00 15.99 -10.76
C ALA A 127 -12.64 14.62 -10.97
#